data_AF-A0A7S2DAU5-F1
#
_entry.id   AF-A0A7S2DAU5-F1
#
_cell.length_a   1.000
_cell.length_b   1.000
_cell.length_c   1.000
_cell.angle_alpha   90.00
_cell.angle_beta   90.00
_cell.angle_gamma   90.00
#
_symmetry.space_group_name_H-M   'P 1'
#
loop_
_entity.id
_entity.type
_entity.pdbx_description
1 polymer ?
#
loop_
_entity_poly.entity_id
_entity_poly.type
_entity_poly.pdbx_seq_one_letter_code
_entity_poly.pdbx_strand_id
1 'polypeptide(L)'
;NDVRNMQGLLTNTFGWPQSCMRTLTDDNHGSMPTRRIIEDAMRWLVAGAQPGDVLFFHYSGHGAQQEDPEGVEEDGMNETILPVDFEHCGMITDDQLGDYIVKPLPEGVRLTSVMDCCHSGTGLDLPFSWDLRRRAWREETNPFHSLGDVLMFSGCEDDDTSSDASGNYGKPGGAMSTAFCDVLR
;
A
#
# COMPACT_ATOMS: atom_id res chain seq x y z
N ASN A 1 -6.74 -11.53 -7.26
CA ASN A 1 -7.10 -12.51 -6.20
C ASN A 1 -6.83 -11.96 -4.81
N ASP A 2 -5.70 -11.29 -4.60
CA ASP A 2 -5.26 -10.77 -3.30
C ASP A 2 -6.27 -9.83 -2.65
N VAL A 3 -6.85 -8.91 -3.42
CA VAL A 3 -7.91 -8.00 -2.94
C VAL A 3 -9.10 -8.76 -2.34
N ARG A 4 -9.52 -9.88 -2.96
CA ARG A 4 -10.62 -10.71 -2.43
C ARG A 4 -10.21 -11.46 -1.16
N ASN A 5 -8.96 -11.93 -1.10
CA ASN A 5 -8.42 -12.59 0.09
C ASN A 5 -8.36 -11.64 1.29
N MET A 6 -7.88 -10.41 1.05
CA MET A 6 -7.78 -9.36 2.06
C MET A 6 -9.17 -8.87 2.50
N GLN A 7 -10.09 -8.65 1.56
CA GLN A 7 -11.48 -8.33 1.87
C GLN A 7 -12.10 -9.41 2.76
N GLY A 8 -11.90 -10.69 2.42
CA GLY A 8 -12.39 -11.81 3.23
C GLY A 8 -11.78 -11.87 4.62
N LEU A 9 -10.49 -11.54 4.79
CA LEU A 9 -9.85 -11.42 6.11
C LEU A 9 -10.52 -10.32 6.95
N LEU A 10 -10.66 -9.11 6.38
CA LEU A 10 -11.26 -7.97 7.08
C LEU A 10 -12.73 -8.22 7.46
N THR A 11 -13.53 -8.77 6.55
CA THR A 11 -14.96 -9.00 6.81
C THR A 11 -15.19 -10.22 7.70
N ASN A 12 -14.57 -11.36 7.40
CA ASN A 12 -14.95 -12.64 8.01
C ASN A 12 -14.19 -12.92 9.31
N THR A 13 -12.95 -12.44 9.43
CA THR A 13 -12.12 -12.64 10.64
C THR A 13 -12.23 -11.42 11.56
N PHE A 14 -12.07 -10.21 11.03
CA PHE A 14 -12.09 -8.99 11.83
C PHE A 14 -13.46 -8.31 11.95
N GLY A 15 -14.48 -8.79 11.23
CA GLY A 15 -15.86 -8.32 11.37
C GLY A 15 -16.13 -6.92 10.79
N TRP A 16 -15.27 -6.43 9.88
CA TRP A 16 -15.46 -5.11 9.27
C TRP A 16 -16.70 -5.10 8.36
N PRO A 17 -17.60 -4.11 8.48
CA PRO A 17 -18.75 -4.00 7.60
C PRO A 17 -18.32 -3.73 6.15
N GLN A 18 -18.90 -4.46 5.19
CA GLN A 18 -18.63 -4.23 3.77
C GLN A 18 -19.03 -2.81 3.31
N SER A 19 -20.00 -2.18 3.97
CA SER A 19 -20.40 -0.80 3.73
C SER A 19 -19.30 0.24 4.02
N CYS A 20 -18.28 -0.14 4.79
CA CYS A 20 -17.14 0.70 5.14
C CYS A 20 -15.92 0.40 4.26
N MET A 21 -16.10 -0.30 3.14
CA MET A 21 -15.01 -0.68 2.24
C MET A 21 -15.25 -0.13 0.84
N ARG A 22 -14.18 0.32 0.19
CA ARG A 22 -14.13 0.54 -1.25
C ARG A 22 -13.16 -0.45 -1.86
N THR A 23 -13.66 -1.28 -2.77
CA THR A 23 -12.88 -2.29 -3.47
C THR A 23 -12.77 -1.88 -4.93
N LEU A 24 -11.54 -1.73 -5.42
CA LEU A 24 -11.23 -1.37 -6.80
C LEU A 24 -10.52 -2.55 -7.47
N THR A 25 -11.10 -3.06 -8.55
CA THR A 25 -10.55 -4.17 -9.34
C THR A 25 -10.88 -3.95 -10.82
N ASP A 26 -9.96 -4.35 -11.69
CA ASP A 26 -10.05 -4.24 -13.14
C ASP A 26 -10.97 -5.29 -13.80
N ASP A 27 -11.41 -6.30 -13.04
CA ASP A 27 -12.41 -7.27 -13.45
C ASP A 27 -13.86 -6.80 -13.25
N ASN A 28 -14.06 -5.60 -12.68
CA ASN A 28 -15.36 -4.97 -12.52
C ASN A 28 -15.35 -3.54 -13.09
N HIS A 29 -16.04 -3.35 -14.21
CA HIS A 29 -16.11 -2.07 -14.92
C HIS A 29 -16.59 -0.89 -14.05
N GLY A 30 -17.41 -1.13 -13.01
CA GLY A 30 -17.88 -0.09 -12.09
C GLY A 30 -16.86 0.38 -11.06
N SER A 31 -15.74 -0.34 -10.93
CA SER A 31 -14.69 -0.12 -9.92
C SER A 31 -13.29 -0.17 -10.52
N MET A 32 -13.16 0.20 -11.80
CA MET A 32 -11.87 0.21 -12.49
C MET A 32 -10.87 1.07 -11.71
N PRO A 33 -9.67 0.57 -11.42
CA PRO A 33 -8.65 1.29 -10.65
C PRO A 33 -7.91 2.29 -11.57
N THR A 34 -8.64 3.28 -12.10
CA THR A 34 -8.03 4.40 -12.81
C THR A 34 -7.37 5.35 -11.82
N ARG A 35 -6.41 6.16 -12.29
CA ARG A 35 -5.67 7.10 -11.44
C ARG A 35 -6.61 7.94 -10.59
N ARG A 36 -7.59 8.57 -11.26
CA ARG A 36 -8.58 9.42 -10.61
C ARG A 36 -9.39 8.66 -9.55
N ILE A 37 -9.84 7.44 -9.85
CA ILE A 37 -10.66 6.66 -8.91
C ILE A 37 -9.83 6.21 -7.70
N ILE A 38 -8.57 5.84 -7.90
CA ILE A 38 -7.63 5.51 -6.82
C ILE A 38 -7.40 6.73 -5.92
N GLU A 39 -7.10 7.90 -6.50
CA GLU A 39 -6.92 9.16 -5.76
C GLU A 39 -8.18 9.54 -4.96
N ASP A 40 -9.36 9.47 -5.56
CA ASP A 40 -10.64 9.74 -4.89
C ASP A 40 -10.93 8.73 -3.76
N ALA A 41 -10.52 7.47 -3.92
CA ALA A 41 -10.69 6.44 -2.89
C ALA A 41 -9.73 6.65 -1.70
N MET A 42 -8.48 7.04 -1.94
CA MET A 42 -7.51 7.37 -0.90
C MET A 42 -7.97 8.60 -0.10
N ARG A 43 -8.41 9.66 -0.78
CA ARG A 43 -8.97 10.83 -0.11
C ARG A 43 -10.20 10.49 0.72
N TRP A 44 -11.07 9.61 0.21
CA TRP A 44 -12.23 9.13 0.97
C TRP A 44 -11.83 8.33 2.21
N LEU A 45 -10.78 7.51 2.13
CA LEU A 45 -10.34 6.64 3.23
C LEU A 45 -9.99 7.45 4.48
N VAL A 46 -9.32 8.59 4.30
CA VAL A 46 -8.89 9.46 5.41
C VAL A 46 -9.88 10.58 5.73
N ALA A 47 -10.92 10.78 4.90
CA ALA A 47 -11.85 11.89 5.03
C ALA A 47 -12.65 11.79 6.34
N GLY A 48 -12.45 12.77 7.21
CA GLY A 48 -13.20 12.88 8.47
C GLY A 48 -12.73 11.94 9.58
N ALA A 49 -11.59 11.25 9.41
CA ALA A 49 -11.03 10.37 10.43
C ALA A 49 -10.88 11.10 11.78
N GLN A 50 -11.25 10.44 12.86
CA GLN A 50 -11.23 10.94 14.23
C GLN A 50 -10.37 10.05 15.14
N PRO A 51 -9.84 10.58 16.27
CA PRO A 51 -9.10 9.77 17.23
C PRO A 51 -9.88 8.51 17.63
N GLY A 52 -9.24 7.35 17.51
CA GLY A 52 -9.84 6.03 17.74
C GLY A 52 -10.26 5.29 16.46
N ASP A 53 -10.30 5.96 15.31
CA ASP A 53 -10.57 5.31 14.02
C ASP A 53 -9.38 4.42 13.59
N VAL A 54 -9.73 3.30 12.96
CA VAL A 54 -8.77 2.35 12.37
C VAL A 54 -9.05 2.25 10.87
N LEU A 55 -8.04 2.57 10.08
CA LEU A 55 -8.08 2.59 8.62
C LEU A 55 -7.21 1.46 8.07
N PHE A 56 -7.61 0.92 6.93
CA PHE A 56 -6.87 -0.14 6.25
C PHE A 56 -6.74 0.19 4.76
N PHE A 57 -5.50 0.16 4.26
CA PHE A 57 -5.18 0.34 2.84
C PHE A 57 -4.50 -0.93 2.32
N HIS A 58 -4.96 -1.46 1.19
CA HIS A 58 -4.34 -2.60 0.53
C HIS A 58 -4.15 -2.28 -0.94
N TYR A 59 -2.94 -2.54 -1.44
CA TYR A 59 -2.62 -2.47 -2.85
C TYR A 59 -1.93 -3.76 -3.28
N SER A 60 -2.34 -4.28 -4.43
CA SER A 60 -1.69 -5.41 -5.09
C SER A 60 -1.75 -5.18 -6.59
N GLY A 61 -0.59 -5.11 -7.24
CA GLY A 61 -0.46 -4.69 -8.62
C GLY A 61 0.98 -4.41 -9.02
N HIS A 62 1.16 -3.77 -10.17
CA HIS A 62 2.48 -3.40 -10.64
C HIS A 62 3.02 -2.18 -9.90
N GLY A 63 4.30 -2.25 -9.56
CA GLY A 63 5.11 -1.11 -9.13
C GLY A 63 6.20 -0.82 -10.15
N ALA A 64 6.63 0.44 -10.19
CA ALA A 64 7.77 0.89 -10.99
C ALA A 64 8.44 2.09 -10.31
N GLN A 65 9.57 2.53 -10.83
CA GLN A 65 10.27 3.73 -10.37
C GLN A 65 10.18 4.86 -11.40
N GLN A 66 10.17 6.11 -10.93
CA GLN A 66 10.33 7.30 -11.77
C GLN A 66 11.34 8.26 -11.17
N GLU A 67 12.01 9.07 -12.00
CA GLU A 67 12.97 10.07 -11.51
C GLU A 67 12.30 10.97 -10.46
N ASP A 68 13.01 11.22 -9.37
CA ASP A 68 12.61 12.17 -8.33
C ASP A 68 13.22 13.56 -8.64
N PRO A 69 12.40 14.51 -9.15
CA PRO A 69 12.90 15.84 -9.48
C PRO A 69 13.16 16.71 -8.24
N GLU A 70 12.58 16.36 -7.08
CA GLU A 70 12.73 17.12 -5.83
C GLU A 70 14.01 16.71 -5.07
N GLY A 71 14.58 15.53 -5.39
CA GLY A 71 15.82 15.03 -4.80
C GLY A 71 15.67 14.68 -3.32
N VAL A 72 14.47 14.21 -2.96
CA VAL A 72 14.06 13.65 -1.68
C VAL A 72 14.68 12.27 -1.49
N GLU A 73 14.65 11.43 -2.53
CA GLU A 73 15.09 10.03 -2.47
C GLU A 73 16.61 9.89 -2.56
N GLU A 74 17.19 8.97 -1.76
CA GLU A 74 18.66 8.77 -1.70
C GLU A 74 19.23 8.26 -3.03
N ASP A 75 18.47 7.43 -3.74
CA ASP A 75 18.81 6.91 -5.07
C ASP A 75 18.31 7.80 -6.22
N GLY A 76 17.54 8.85 -5.90
CA GLY A 76 16.93 9.78 -6.84
C GLY A 76 15.73 9.23 -7.61
N MET A 77 15.07 8.19 -7.09
CA MET A 77 13.95 7.51 -7.75
C MET A 77 12.75 7.37 -6.81
N ASN A 78 11.61 7.94 -7.19
CA ASN A 78 10.34 7.71 -6.51
C ASN A 78 9.80 6.32 -6.85
N GLU A 79 9.32 5.59 -5.84
CA GLU A 79 8.54 4.38 -6.03
C GLU A 79 7.12 4.70 -6.45
N THR A 80 6.53 3.87 -7.30
CA THR A 80 5.20 4.16 -7.85
C THR A 80 4.28 2.95 -7.86
N ILE A 81 2.99 3.20 -7.69
CA ILE A 81 1.93 2.26 -8.06
C ILE A 81 1.35 2.62 -9.42
N LEU A 82 0.95 1.62 -10.18
CA LEU A 82 0.43 1.79 -11.54
C LEU A 82 -1.11 1.65 -11.56
N PRO A 83 -1.85 2.74 -11.82
CA PRO A 83 -3.25 2.68 -12.21
C PRO A 83 -3.45 1.96 -13.55
N VAL A 84 -4.65 1.49 -13.84
CA VAL A 84 -4.96 0.81 -15.11
C VAL A 84 -4.79 1.72 -16.35
N ASP A 85 -4.87 3.03 -16.17
CA ASP A 85 -4.74 4.07 -17.21
C ASP A 85 -3.42 4.85 -17.11
N PHE A 86 -2.39 4.27 -16.47
CA PHE A 86 -1.11 4.94 -16.24
C PHE A 86 -0.42 5.43 -17.53
N GLU A 87 -0.61 4.75 -18.67
CA GLU A 87 -0.05 5.18 -19.97
C GLU A 87 -0.55 6.55 -20.42
N HIS A 88 -1.74 6.96 -19.96
CA HIS A 88 -2.38 8.23 -20.32
C HIS A 88 -2.45 9.22 -19.16
N CYS A 89 -2.55 8.73 -17.93
CA CYS A 89 -2.75 9.54 -16.73
C CYS A 89 -1.54 9.54 -15.78
N GLY A 90 -0.49 8.79 -16.08
CA GLY A 90 0.72 8.68 -15.27
C GLY A 90 0.58 7.74 -14.06
N MET A 91 1.73 7.44 -13.46
CA MET A 91 1.87 6.61 -12.26
C MET A 91 1.66 7.45 -10.99
N ILE A 92 1.35 6.83 -9.85
CA ILE A 92 1.20 7.51 -8.57
C ILE A 92 2.43 7.22 -7.72
N THR A 93 3.17 8.25 -7.31
CA THR A 93 4.37 8.09 -6.46
C THR A 93 4.03 7.82 -5.00
N ASP A 94 4.96 7.21 -4.28
CA ASP A 94 5.09 7.20 -2.82
C ASP A 94 4.87 8.59 -2.19
N ASP A 95 5.49 9.63 -2.75
CA ASP A 95 5.28 11.02 -2.37
C ASP A 95 3.78 11.40 -2.35
N GLN A 96 3.10 11.05 -3.45
CA GLN A 96 1.67 11.30 -3.64
C GLN A 96 0.82 10.40 -2.72
N LEU A 97 1.22 9.14 -2.51
CA LEU A 97 0.56 8.26 -1.55
C LEU A 97 0.64 8.84 -0.14
N GLY A 98 1.82 9.29 0.28
CA GLY A 98 2.04 9.96 1.57
C GLY A 98 1.18 11.21 1.73
N ASP A 99 1.10 12.05 0.70
CA ASP A 99 0.19 13.21 0.66
C ASP A 99 -1.28 12.83 0.83
N TYR A 100 -1.71 11.71 0.24
CA TYR A 100 -3.12 11.31 0.26
C TYR A 100 -3.53 10.60 1.53
N ILE A 101 -2.70 9.72 2.08
CA ILE A 101 -3.12 8.81 3.17
C ILE A 101 -2.27 8.88 4.44
N VAL A 102 -1.11 9.53 4.44
CA VAL A 102 -0.23 9.62 5.63
C VAL A 102 -0.31 10.99 6.28
N LYS A 103 0.03 12.06 5.55
CA LYS A 103 0.05 13.45 6.06
C LYS A 103 -1.30 13.93 6.62
N PRO A 104 -2.46 13.57 6.04
CA PRO A 104 -3.76 14.07 6.53
C PRO A 104 -4.25 13.45 7.84
N LEU A 105 -3.62 12.38 8.35
CA LEU A 105 -4.14 11.66 9.51
C LEU A 105 -3.95 12.47 10.81
N PRO A 106 -5.02 12.67 11.60
CA PRO A 106 -4.91 13.32 12.90
C PRO A 106 -4.38 12.35 13.97
N GLU A 107 -3.97 12.93 15.10
CA GLU A 107 -3.52 12.17 16.27
C GLU A 107 -4.58 11.15 16.72
N GLY A 108 -4.12 9.94 17.07
CA GLY A 108 -4.97 8.86 17.56
C GLY A 108 -5.72 8.07 16.49
N VAL A 109 -5.53 8.38 15.20
CA VAL A 109 -5.96 7.51 14.09
C VAL A 109 -4.88 6.50 13.77
N ARG A 110 -5.25 5.25 13.49
CA ARG A 110 -4.32 4.22 13.01
C ARG A 110 -4.59 3.87 11.56
N LEU A 111 -3.56 3.89 10.72
CA LEU A 111 -3.58 3.36 9.36
C LEU A 111 -2.68 2.13 9.26
N THR A 112 -3.23 1.00 8.80
CA THR A 112 -2.43 -0.16 8.38
C THR A 112 -2.45 -0.27 6.87
N SER A 113 -1.28 -0.21 6.25
CA SER A 113 -1.05 -0.36 4.82
C SER A 113 -0.42 -1.72 4.53
N VAL A 114 -0.95 -2.44 3.56
CA VAL A 114 -0.33 -3.66 3.01
C VAL A 114 -0.13 -3.45 1.51
N MET A 115 1.12 -3.47 1.06
CA MET A 115 1.49 -3.25 -0.33
C MET A 115 2.17 -4.48 -0.91
N ASP A 116 1.67 -4.92 -2.06
CA ASP A 116 2.14 -6.10 -2.77
C ASP A 116 2.48 -5.72 -4.21
N CYS A 117 3.62 -5.03 -4.35
CA CYS A 117 4.17 -4.58 -5.62
C CYS A 117 5.70 -4.51 -5.55
N CYS A 118 6.36 -4.76 -6.69
CA CYS A 118 7.82 -4.64 -6.81
C CYS A 118 8.28 -3.23 -6.41
N HIS A 119 9.44 -3.16 -5.77
CA HIS A 119 10.10 -1.93 -5.32
C HIS A 119 9.38 -1.14 -4.20
N SER A 120 8.33 -1.68 -3.57
CA SER A 120 7.61 -1.01 -2.47
C SER A 120 8.33 -0.95 -1.10
N GLY A 121 9.66 -1.06 -1.06
CA GLY A 121 10.43 -1.03 0.19
C GLY A 121 10.22 0.27 1.00
N THR A 122 10.01 1.38 0.29
CA THR A 122 9.79 2.73 0.85
C THR A 122 8.40 3.29 0.55
N GLY A 123 7.45 2.54 -0.01
CA GLY A 123 6.26 3.08 -0.70
C GLY A 123 5.28 4.02 0.03
N LEU A 124 5.54 4.44 1.28
CA LEU A 124 4.85 5.52 2.01
C LEU A 124 5.80 6.49 2.73
N ASP A 125 7.11 6.43 2.48
CA ASP A 125 8.21 7.23 3.06
C ASP A 125 8.14 7.37 4.58
N LEU A 126 7.83 6.27 5.27
CA LEU A 126 7.70 6.28 6.73
C LEU A 126 9.08 6.44 7.40
N PRO A 127 9.17 7.13 8.55
CA PRO A 127 10.46 7.47 9.20
C PRO A 127 11.26 6.27 9.68
N PHE A 128 10.62 5.11 9.83
CA PHE A 128 11.26 3.92 10.35
C PHE A 128 10.92 2.71 9.51
N SER A 129 11.95 2.02 9.02
CA SER A 129 11.85 0.73 8.36
C SER A 129 12.53 -0.35 9.20
N TRP A 130 11.95 -1.54 9.26
CA TRP A 130 12.53 -2.68 9.99
C TRP A 130 13.30 -3.58 9.04
N ASP A 131 14.62 -3.61 9.16
CA ASP A 131 15.47 -4.50 8.37
C ASP A 131 15.48 -5.90 9.00
N LEU A 132 14.83 -6.85 8.34
CA LEU A 132 14.77 -8.25 8.78
C LEU A 132 16.15 -8.93 8.82
N ARG A 133 17.05 -8.60 7.89
CA ARG A 133 18.40 -9.20 7.81
C ARG A 133 19.28 -8.71 8.95
N ARG A 134 19.22 -7.40 9.26
CA ARG A 134 19.98 -6.77 10.34
C ARG A 134 19.30 -6.87 11.70
N ARG A 135 18.00 -7.18 11.73
CA ARG A 135 17.14 -7.18 12.93
C ARG A 135 17.24 -5.86 13.69
N ALA A 136 17.18 -4.76 12.95
CA ALA A 136 17.34 -3.41 13.47
C ALA A 136 16.43 -2.44 12.73
N TRP A 137 16.05 -1.37 13.43
CA TRP A 137 15.41 -0.22 12.81
C TRP A 137 16.42 0.56 11.97
N ARG A 138 15.96 1.02 10.81
CA ARG A 138 16.61 2.04 9.99
C ARG A 138 15.75 3.30 10.05
N GLU A 139 16.41 4.44 10.03
CA GLU A 139 15.76 5.74 9.95
C GLU A 139 15.88 6.24 8.51
N GLU A 140 14.77 6.67 7.93
CA GLU A 140 14.77 7.25 6.59
C GLU A 140 15.29 8.70 6.64
N THR A 141 16.01 9.10 5.59
CA THR A 141 16.69 10.39 5.56
C THR A 141 15.71 11.56 5.38
N ASN A 142 14.63 11.36 4.63
CA ASN A 142 13.62 12.39 4.38
C ASN A 142 12.18 11.85 4.47
N PRO A 143 11.70 11.54 5.68
CA PRO A 143 10.43 10.83 5.82
C PRO A 143 9.20 11.74 5.88
N PHE A 144 8.05 11.14 5.60
CA PHE A 144 6.78 11.68 5.99
C PHE A 144 6.47 11.47 7.46
N HIS A 145 6.14 12.60 8.10
CA HIS A 145 5.59 12.60 9.44
C HIS A 145 4.05 12.64 9.38
N SER A 146 3.44 11.80 10.21
CA SER A 146 2.01 11.82 10.48
C SER A 146 1.79 12.11 11.97
N LEU A 147 0.67 12.75 12.30
CA LEU A 147 0.20 12.77 13.68
C LEU A 147 -0.46 11.44 14.06
N GLY A 148 -0.98 10.71 13.07
CA GLY A 148 -1.52 9.37 13.23
C GLY A 148 -0.44 8.29 13.35
N ASP A 149 -0.88 7.09 13.67
CA ASP A 149 -0.04 5.90 13.76
C ASP A 149 -0.14 5.09 12.46
N VAL A 150 0.95 5.06 11.68
CA VAL A 150 0.98 4.43 10.36
C VAL A 150 1.91 3.22 10.37
N LEU A 151 1.38 2.06 9.99
CA LEU A 151 2.11 0.82 9.84
C LEU A 151 2.02 0.38 8.38
N MET A 152 3.14 0.02 7.78
CA MET A 152 3.20 -0.51 6.43
C MET A 152 3.87 -1.88 6.42
N PHE A 153 3.27 -2.82 5.68
CA PHE A 153 3.85 -4.10 5.34
C PHE A 153 4.01 -4.17 3.83
N SER A 154 5.24 -4.36 3.35
CA SER A 154 5.53 -4.62 1.95
C SER A 154 6.28 -5.93 1.78
N GLY A 155 6.08 -6.57 0.63
CA GLY A 155 6.87 -7.72 0.19
C GLY A 155 7.80 -7.30 -0.94
N CYS A 156 9.09 -7.53 -0.77
CA CYS A 156 10.08 -7.38 -1.83
C CYS A 156 10.71 -8.74 -2.12
N GLU A 157 10.63 -9.22 -3.37
CA GLU A 157 11.64 -10.14 -3.89
C GLU A 157 12.73 -9.26 -4.52
N ASP A 158 13.78 -8.99 -3.75
CA ASP A 158 14.99 -8.35 -4.27
C ASP A 158 15.50 -9.23 -5.44
N ASP A 159 15.58 -8.66 -6.64
CA ASP A 159 16.21 -9.15 -7.88
C ASP A 159 15.44 -10.07 -8.85
N ASP A 160 14.20 -10.50 -8.58
CA ASP A 160 13.39 -11.20 -9.61
C ASP A 160 12.04 -10.52 -9.83
N THR A 161 11.83 -10.06 -11.07
CA THR A 161 10.55 -9.66 -11.67
C THR A 161 9.38 -10.40 -11.03
N SER A 162 8.39 -9.68 -10.45
CA SER A 162 7.25 -10.22 -9.69
C SER A 162 6.80 -11.59 -10.20
N SER A 163 7.32 -12.65 -9.58
CA SER A 163 6.90 -13.99 -9.90
C SER A 163 5.72 -14.29 -8.99
N ASP A 164 4.56 -14.62 -9.58
CA ASP A 164 3.43 -15.14 -8.81
C ASP A 164 3.97 -16.23 -7.87
N ALA A 165 3.79 -16.06 -6.56
CA ALA A 165 4.40 -16.90 -5.54
C ALA A 165 3.95 -18.35 -5.69
N SER A 166 4.65 -19.11 -6.52
CA SER A 166 4.38 -20.52 -6.82
C SER A 166 5.24 -21.46 -5.97
N GLY A 167 6.08 -20.92 -5.07
CA GLY A 167 7.08 -21.67 -4.33
C GLY A 167 6.61 -22.35 -3.04
N ASN A 168 5.63 -21.81 -2.30
CA ASN A 168 5.21 -22.37 -1.00
C ASN A 168 3.71 -22.27 -0.70
N TYR A 169 3.00 -21.39 -1.38
CA TYR A 169 1.56 -21.17 -1.20
C TYR A 169 0.88 -21.59 -2.50
N GLY A 170 0.15 -22.71 -2.50
CA GLY A 170 -0.37 -23.36 -3.70
C GLY A 170 -1.46 -22.60 -4.48
N LYS A 171 -1.49 -21.26 -4.46
CA LYS A 171 -2.42 -20.40 -5.20
C LYS A 171 -1.70 -19.15 -5.73
N PRO A 172 -1.98 -18.71 -6.97
CA PRO A 172 -1.46 -17.44 -7.49
C PRO A 172 -2.03 -16.26 -6.69
N GLY A 173 -1.14 -15.52 -6.06
CA GLY A 173 -1.38 -14.33 -5.26
C GLY A 173 -0.05 -13.69 -4.85
N GLY A 174 -0.06 -12.38 -4.63
CA GLY A 174 1.13 -11.66 -4.17
C GLY A 174 1.65 -12.21 -2.83
N ALA A 175 2.97 -12.24 -2.68
CA ALA A 175 3.64 -12.92 -1.58
C ALA A 175 3.27 -12.30 -0.22
N MET A 176 3.21 -10.97 -0.16
CA MET A 176 2.91 -10.24 1.07
C MET A 176 1.45 -10.46 1.49
N SER A 177 0.51 -10.30 0.56
CA SER A 177 -0.92 -10.44 0.82
C SER A 177 -1.26 -11.85 1.29
N THR A 178 -0.63 -12.86 0.66
CA THR A 178 -0.82 -14.27 1.01
C THR A 178 -0.29 -14.56 2.41
N ALA A 179 0.97 -14.21 2.69
CA ALA A 179 1.57 -14.43 4.00
C ALA A 179 0.81 -13.69 5.12
N PHE A 180 0.41 -12.44 4.87
CA PHE A 180 -0.36 -11.63 5.82
C PHE A 180 -1.71 -12.28 6.14
N CYS A 181 -2.45 -12.70 5.11
CA CYS A 181 -3.74 -13.37 5.31
C CYS A 181 -3.59 -14.72 6.03
N ASP A 182 -2.56 -15.51 5.71
CA ASP A 182 -2.39 -16.85 6.25
C ASP A 182 -1.98 -16.85 7.73
N VAL A 183 -1.22 -15.83 8.18
CA VAL A 183 -0.83 -15.69 9.59
C VAL A 183 -1.97 -15.15 10.46
N LEU A 184 -2.86 -14.34 9.90
CA LEU A 184 -3.90 -13.62 10.65
C LEU A 184 -5.29 -14.28 10.61
N ARG A 185 -5.50 -15.30 9.78
CA ARG A 185 -6.73 -16.10 9.75
C ARG A 185 -6.80 -17.08 10.91
#